data_AF-A0A6S6RWI8-F1
#
_entry.id   AF-A0A6S6RWI8-F1
#
_cell.length_a   1.000
_cell.length_b   1.000
_cell.length_c   1.000
_cell.angle_alpha   90.00
_cell.angle_beta   90.00
_cell.angle_gamma   90.00
#
_symmetry.space_group_name_H-M   'P 1'
#
loop_
_entity.id
_entity.type
_entity.pdbx_description
1 polymer ?
#
loop_
_entity_poly.entity_id
_entity_poly.type
_entity_poly.pdbx_seq_one_letter_code
_entity_poly.pdbx_strand_id
1 'polypeptide(L)'
;MQETTLDTSQNIPEEPKAIDAFFKAYVIFYSVSLLISFLLSLFKAPDNFLIEMLFNTLLFGLLAFHLIYFILLIVKKEGPGRVIVHLINSFSMLVVGIGFIFYFADWPYKSEMLTTGLVSVPFLMLVQLFYELSVRQDASKFFSIVSSLSISIFAFGVLFVVQKWPSGTEMLGIGGVLTFIMLVVHFVFTLKKEAKYQIHIRYLAQCIFALISALLIFVSQ
;
A
#
# COMPACT_ATOMS: atom_id res chain seq x y z
N MET A 1 21.42 5.40 -53.33
CA MET A 1 20.43 5.97 -52.40
C MET A 1 20.70 5.31 -51.06
N GLN A 2 21.45 5.99 -50.18
CA GLN A 2 21.87 5.48 -48.88
C GLN A 2 20.81 5.92 -47.87
N GLU A 3 20.05 4.97 -47.34
CA GLU A 3 19.15 5.23 -46.20
C GLU A 3 20.02 5.51 -44.96
N THR A 4 20.12 6.79 -44.61
CA THR A 4 20.51 7.23 -43.28
C THR A 4 19.50 6.68 -42.27
N THR A 5 19.84 5.56 -41.66
CA THR A 5 19.23 5.09 -40.41
C THR A 5 19.64 6.07 -39.32
N LEU A 6 18.77 7.07 -39.12
CA LEU A 6 18.87 7.97 -37.97
C LEU A 6 18.62 7.11 -36.72
N ASP A 7 19.71 6.72 -36.06
CA ASP A 7 19.69 6.10 -34.75
C ASP A 7 19.26 7.15 -33.73
N THR A 8 17.96 7.43 -33.71
CA THR A 8 17.28 8.04 -32.56
C THR A 8 17.27 7.00 -31.44
N SER A 9 18.45 6.78 -30.86
CA SER A 9 18.56 6.32 -29.47
C SER A 9 17.86 7.39 -28.66
N GLN A 10 16.60 7.11 -28.38
CA GLN A 10 15.73 7.96 -27.58
C GLN A 10 16.47 8.19 -26.26
N ASN A 11 16.81 9.46 -26.01
CA ASN A 11 17.02 9.97 -24.65
C ASN A 11 15.77 9.58 -23.86
N ILE A 12 15.78 8.40 -23.25
CA ILE A 12 14.82 8.02 -22.22
C ILE A 12 15.10 9.04 -21.12
N PRO A 13 14.19 9.96 -20.82
CA PRO A 13 14.39 10.89 -19.73
C PRO A 13 14.68 10.05 -18.49
N GLU A 14 15.82 10.24 -17.84
CA GLU A 14 16.08 9.61 -16.55
C GLU A 14 14.89 9.95 -15.66
N GLU A 15 14.06 8.94 -15.40
CA GLU A 15 12.92 9.10 -14.52
C GLU A 15 13.44 9.64 -13.19
N PRO A 16 12.82 10.68 -12.60
CA PRO A 16 13.40 11.35 -11.43
C PRO A 16 13.54 10.34 -10.29
N LYS A 17 14.76 9.83 -10.09
CA LYS A 17 15.16 8.83 -9.07
C LYS A 17 14.68 9.22 -7.67
N ALA A 18 14.46 10.52 -7.44
CA ALA A 18 13.96 11.09 -6.20
C ALA A 18 12.54 10.64 -5.84
N ILE A 19 11.60 10.55 -6.79
CA ILE A 19 10.20 10.24 -6.46
C ILE A 19 10.03 8.75 -6.15
N ASP A 20 10.74 7.88 -6.87
CA ASP A 20 10.75 6.44 -6.58
C ASP A 20 11.42 6.14 -5.25
N ALA A 21 12.52 6.83 -4.93
CA ALA A 21 13.15 6.76 -3.62
C ALA A 21 12.20 7.26 -2.52
N PHE A 22 11.47 8.34 -2.77
CA PHE A 22 10.50 8.88 -1.83
C PHE A 22 9.32 7.93 -1.64
N PHE A 23 8.81 7.29 -2.70
CA PHE A 23 7.75 6.28 -2.57
C PHE A 23 8.19 5.08 -1.74
N LYS A 24 9.44 4.61 -1.91
CA LYS A 24 10.00 3.56 -1.05
C LYS A 24 10.07 4.02 0.41
N ALA A 25 10.56 5.24 0.65
CA ALA A 25 10.60 5.83 1.98
C ALA A 25 9.18 5.98 2.58
N TYR A 26 8.19 6.33 1.76
CA TYR A 26 6.78 6.42 2.12
C TYR A 26 6.23 5.09 2.62
N VAL A 27 6.45 4.01 1.88
CA VAL A 27 6.01 2.67 2.28
C VAL A 27 6.69 2.26 3.59
N ILE A 28 8.02 2.44 3.69
CA ILE A 28 8.78 2.10 4.89
C ILE A 28 8.28 2.89 6.10
N PHE A 29 8.08 4.20 5.94
CA PHE A 29 7.58 5.07 6.99
C PHE A 29 6.21 4.62 7.51
N TYR A 30 5.29 4.25 6.60
CA TYR A 30 3.98 3.69 6.98
C TYR A 30 4.11 2.37 7.73
N SER A 31 4.89 1.42 7.21
CA SER A 31 5.10 0.13 7.87
C SER A 31 5.72 0.26 9.26
N VAL A 32 6.72 1.15 9.41
CA VAL A 32 7.36 1.43 10.70
C VAL A 32 6.40 2.13 11.65
N SER A 33 5.61 3.11 11.16
CA SER A 33 4.61 3.81 11.98
C SER A 33 3.59 2.83 12.53
N LEU A 34 3.09 1.90 11.71
CA LEU A 34 2.17 0.84 12.17
C LEU A 34 2.80 -0.05 13.23
N LEU A 35 4.05 -0.49 13.03
CA LEU A 35 4.76 -1.31 14.00
C LEU A 35 4.92 -0.57 15.34
N ILE A 36 5.31 0.71 15.31
CA ILE A 36 5.44 1.53 16.52
C ILE A 36 4.06 1.67 17.19
N SER A 37 3.00 1.97 16.45
CA SER A 37 1.64 2.07 16.99
C SER A 37 1.20 0.79 17.69
N PHE A 38 1.47 -0.37 17.10
CA PHE A 38 1.21 -1.65 17.73
C PHE A 38 2.05 -1.84 19.00
N LEU A 39 3.36 -1.59 18.96
CA LEU A 39 4.21 -1.72 20.14
C LEU A 39 3.73 -0.80 21.28
N LEU A 40 3.35 0.44 20.97
CA LEU A 40 2.78 1.37 21.95
C LEU A 40 1.49 0.84 22.57
N SER A 41 0.65 0.13 21.80
CA SER A 41 -0.57 -0.48 22.33
C SER A 41 -0.30 -1.58 23.35
N LEU A 42 0.83 -2.30 23.25
CA LEU A 42 1.20 -3.34 24.22
C LEU A 42 1.58 -2.77 25.59
N PHE A 43 2.06 -1.52 25.63
CA PHE A 43 2.46 -0.84 26.87
C PHE A 43 1.39 0.13 27.38
N LYS A 44 0.19 0.13 26.78
CA LYS A 44 -0.87 1.07 27.12
C LYS A 44 -1.39 0.81 28.54
N ALA A 45 -0.91 1.60 29.48
CA ALA A 45 -1.55 1.78 30.78
C ALA A 45 -2.64 2.87 30.67
N PRO A 46 -3.71 2.79 31.48
CA PRO A 46 -4.66 3.90 31.61
C PRO A 46 -3.91 5.19 31.93
N ASP A 47 -4.26 6.29 31.24
CA ASP A 47 -3.78 7.65 31.49
C ASP A 47 -2.27 7.92 31.27
N ASN A 48 -1.58 7.10 30.48
CA ASN A 48 -0.19 7.38 30.13
C ASN A 48 -0.09 8.48 29.05
N PHE A 49 0.01 9.74 29.50
CA PHE A 49 0.15 10.93 28.66
C PHE A 49 1.26 10.83 27.59
N LEU A 50 2.38 10.16 27.91
CA LEU A 50 3.49 10.02 26.97
C LEU A 50 3.10 9.11 25.78
N ILE A 51 2.36 8.04 26.03
CA ILE A 51 1.87 7.15 24.96
C ILE A 51 0.89 7.87 24.06
N GLU A 52 -0.03 8.67 24.62
CA GLU A 52 -0.97 9.48 23.85
C GLU A 52 -0.25 10.51 22.97
N MET A 53 0.73 11.22 23.53
CA MET A 53 1.57 12.17 22.78
C MET A 53 2.31 11.48 21.61
N LEU A 54 2.79 10.25 21.81
CA LEU A 54 3.44 9.47 20.75
C LEU A 54 2.46 9.07 19.64
N PHE A 55 1.24 8.62 19.98
CA PHE A 55 0.21 8.34 18.97
C PHE A 55 -0.16 9.58 18.14
N ASN A 56 -0.31 10.73 18.80
CA ASN A 56 -0.56 12.00 18.10
C ASN A 56 0.61 12.38 17.18
N THR A 57 1.85 12.20 17.65
CA THR A 57 3.06 12.47 16.84
C THR A 57 3.11 11.57 15.60
N LEU A 58 2.78 10.28 15.74
CA LEU A 58 2.69 9.34 14.61
C LEU A 58 1.60 9.75 13.62
N LEU A 59 0.43 10.14 14.11
CA LEU A 59 -0.69 10.59 13.28
C LEU A 59 -0.33 11.84 12.45
N PHE A 60 0.22 12.87 13.10
CA PHE A 60 0.67 14.08 12.40
C PHE A 60 1.83 13.79 11.45
N GLY A 61 2.76 12.91 11.84
CA GLY A 61 3.85 12.44 11.00
C GLY A 61 3.34 11.79 9.71
N LEU A 62 2.37 10.89 9.80
CA LEU A 62 1.72 10.26 8.64
C LEU A 62 1.02 11.26 7.74
N LEU A 63 0.24 12.17 8.31
CA LEU A 63 -0.43 13.22 7.54
C LEU A 63 0.57 14.10 6.80
N ALA A 64 1.64 14.55 7.46
CA ALA A 64 2.68 15.38 6.87
C ALA A 64 3.46 14.63 5.78
N PHE A 65 3.88 13.40 6.06
CA PHE A 65 4.63 12.58 5.10
C PHE A 65 3.78 12.24 3.87
N HIS A 66 2.49 12.01 4.06
CA HIS A 66 1.52 11.83 2.99
C HIS A 66 1.30 13.09 2.15
N LEU A 67 1.18 14.25 2.79
CA LEU A 67 1.05 15.52 2.07
C LEU A 67 2.26 15.80 1.18
N ILE A 68 3.47 15.51 1.67
CA ILE A 68 4.70 15.65 0.87
C ILE A 68 4.66 14.68 -0.31
N TYR A 69 4.29 13.41 -0.10
CA TYR A 69 4.15 12.45 -1.18
C TYR A 69 3.13 12.91 -2.24
N PHE A 70 1.98 13.43 -1.79
CA PHE A 70 0.92 13.94 -2.64
C PHE A 70 1.40 15.10 -3.52
N ILE A 71 2.12 16.06 -2.95
CA ILE A 71 2.72 17.18 -3.69
C ILE A 71 3.71 16.65 -4.75
N LEU A 72 4.57 15.71 -4.38
CA LEU A 72 5.54 15.13 -5.31
C LEU A 72 4.87 14.40 -6.48
N LEU A 73 3.75 13.70 -6.23
CA LEU A 73 2.98 13.04 -7.29
C LEU A 73 2.38 14.04 -8.28
N ILE A 74 1.83 15.15 -7.80
CA ILE A 74 1.30 16.22 -8.67
C ILE A 74 2.42 16.82 -9.52
N VAL A 75 3.60 17.05 -8.92
CA VAL A 75 4.75 17.65 -9.60
C VAL A 75 5.36 16.71 -10.65
N LYS A 76 5.20 15.38 -10.53
CA LYS A 76 5.81 14.38 -11.44
C LYS A 76 5.39 14.53 -12.91
N LYS A 77 4.38 15.35 -13.24
CA LYS A 77 3.85 15.54 -14.62
C LYS A 77 3.61 14.22 -15.35
N GLU A 78 3.16 13.19 -14.65
CA GLU A 78 2.68 11.99 -15.31
C GLU A 78 1.35 12.27 -16.02
N GLY A 79 1.00 11.48 -17.05
CA GLY A 79 -0.30 11.62 -17.71
C GLY A 79 -1.45 11.54 -16.69
N PRO A 80 -2.57 12.27 -16.92
CA PRO A 80 -3.59 12.52 -15.90
C PRO A 80 -4.17 11.23 -15.29
N GLY A 81 -4.34 10.16 -16.10
CA GLY A 81 -4.82 8.88 -15.60
C GLY A 81 -3.87 8.19 -14.61
N ARG A 82 -2.56 8.33 -14.80
CA ARG A 82 -1.56 7.72 -13.91
C ARG A 82 -1.50 8.45 -12.56
N VAL A 83 -1.55 9.79 -12.60
CA VAL A 83 -1.64 10.64 -11.41
C VAL A 83 -2.88 10.25 -10.58
N ILE A 84 -4.06 10.13 -11.20
CA ILE A 84 -5.29 9.74 -10.51
C ILE A 84 -5.14 8.40 -9.78
N VAL A 85 -4.59 7.37 -10.43
CA VAL A 85 -4.38 6.07 -9.79
C VAL A 85 -3.41 6.15 -8.62
N HIS A 86 -2.30 6.91 -8.76
CA HIS A 86 -1.35 7.10 -7.67
C HIS A 86 -1.97 7.86 -6.49
N LEU A 87 -2.74 8.92 -6.77
CA LEU A 87 -3.43 9.70 -5.74
C LEU A 87 -4.40 8.83 -4.95
N ILE A 88 -5.25 8.09 -5.67
CA ILE A 88 -6.23 7.19 -5.09
C ILE A 88 -5.56 6.12 -4.20
N ASN A 89 -4.53 5.44 -4.72
CA ASN A 89 -3.82 4.41 -3.97
C ASN A 89 -3.11 4.99 -2.73
N SER A 90 -2.53 6.18 -2.86
CA SER A 90 -1.91 6.87 -1.73
C SER A 90 -2.94 7.19 -0.64
N PHE A 91 -4.11 7.69 -1.02
CA PHE A 91 -5.18 8.04 -0.09
C PHE A 91 -5.69 6.80 0.64
N SER A 92 -5.82 5.65 -0.03
CA SER A 92 -6.14 4.38 0.62
C SER A 92 -5.15 4.03 1.73
N MET A 93 -3.85 4.10 1.41
CA MET A 93 -2.79 3.81 2.38
C MET A 93 -2.88 4.74 3.59
N LEU A 94 -3.19 6.03 3.36
CA LEU A 94 -3.43 7.00 4.42
C LEU A 94 -4.61 6.58 5.31
N VAL A 95 -5.79 6.36 4.74
CA VAL A 95 -7.01 6.05 5.52
C VAL A 95 -6.83 4.74 6.30
N VAL A 96 -6.23 3.72 5.67
CA VAL A 96 -5.92 2.45 6.35
C VAL A 96 -4.91 2.68 7.47
N GLY A 97 -3.83 3.42 7.22
CA GLY A 97 -2.80 3.72 8.23
C GLY A 97 -3.36 4.48 9.44
N ILE A 98 -4.19 5.50 9.21
CA ILE A 98 -4.89 6.23 10.28
C ILE A 98 -5.85 5.30 11.02
N GLY A 99 -6.61 4.47 10.30
CA GLY A 99 -7.53 3.50 10.88
C GLY A 99 -6.82 2.54 11.84
N PHE A 100 -5.65 2.03 11.47
CA PHE A 100 -4.82 1.20 12.34
C PHE A 100 -4.28 1.94 13.56
N ILE A 101 -3.86 3.20 13.40
CA ILE A 101 -3.43 4.02 14.55
C ILE A 101 -4.56 4.16 15.55
N PHE A 102 -5.77 4.49 15.10
CA PHE A 102 -6.93 4.60 15.98
C PHE A 102 -7.32 3.25 16.60
N TYR A 103 -7.15 2.15 15.86
CA TYR A 103 -7.30 0.80 16.38
C TYR A 103 -6.36 0.50 17.55
N PHE A 104 -5.07 0.76 17.39
CA PHE A 104 -4.06 0.51 18.42
C PHE A 104 -4.07 1.54 19.55
N ALA A 105 -4.49 2.78 19.27
CA ALA A 105 -4.71 3.80 20.29
C ALA A 105 -5.97 3.54 21.13
N ASP A 106 -6.80 2.57 20.75
CA ASP A 106 -8.09 2.26 21.37
C ASP A 106 -9.01 3.50 21.43
N TRP A 107 -9.08 4.21 20.30
CA TRP A 107 -9.91 5.40 20.13
C TRP A 107 -11.40 5.03 20.09
N PRO A 108 -12.32 5.87 20.60
CA PRO A 108 -13.75 5.69 20.35
C PRO A 108 -13.99 5.63 18.84
N TYR A 109 -14.73 4.65 18.34
CA TYR A 109 -14.94 4.40 16.89
C TYR A 109 -13.76 3.82 16.11
N LYS A 110 -12.80 3.20 16.81
CA LYS A 110 -11.64 2.58 16.18
C LYS A 110 -11.98 1.54 15.11
N SER A 111 -13.02 0.75 15.33
CA SER A 111 -13.45 -0.32 14.42
C SER A 111 -14.04 0.26 13.13
N GLU A 112 -14.83 1.32 13.25
CA GLU A 112 -15.50 2.04 12.15
C GLU A 112 -14.48 2.74 11.25
N MET A 113 -13.48 3.38 11.84
CA MET A 113 -12.38 4.03 11.11
C MET A 113 -11.54 3.02 10.34
N LEU A 114 -11.11 1.93 11.01
CA LEU A 114 -10.37 0.85 10.35
C LEU A 114 -11.20 0.19 9.24
N THR A 115 -12.50 0.01 9.46
CA THR A 115 -13.42 -0.57 8.47
C THR A 115 -13.54 0.28 7.23
N THR A 116 -13.71 1.59 7.38
CA THR A 116 -13.79 2.52 6.25
C THR A 116 -12.49 2.48 5.44
N GLY A 117 -11.34 2.42 6.11
CA GLY A 117 -10.05 2.22 5.45
C GLY A 117 -9.99 0.90 4.66
N LEU A 118 -10.29 -0.22 5.30
CA LEU A 118 -10.17 -1.55 4.69
C LEU A 118 -11.16 -1.76 3.54
N VAL A 119 -12.38 -1.22 3.61
CA VAL A 119 -13.37 -1.27 2.52
C VAL A 119 -12.90 -0.48 1.30
N SER A 120 -12.13 0.60 1.51
CA SER A 120 -11.56 1.35 0.38
C SER A 120 -10.60 0.50 -0.44
N VAL A 121 -9.83 -0.41 0.18
CA VAL A 121 -8.75 -1.14 -0.51
C VAL A 121 -9.26 -1.95 -1.71
N PRO A 122 -10.28 -2.82 -1.62
CA PRO A 122 -10.81 -3.55 -2.77
C PRO A 122 -11.34 -2.65 -3.89
N PHE A 123 -12.05 -1.58 -3.53
CA PHE A 123 -12.58 -0.63 -4.52
C PHE A 123 -11.45 0.04 -5.31
N LEU A 124 -10.33 0.34 -4.63
CA LEU A 124 -9.19 0.99 -5.26
C LEU A 124 -8.31 0.03 -6.03
N MET A 125 -8.16 -1.22 -5.57
CA MET A 125 -7.55 -2.29 -6.35
C MET A 125 -8.31 -2.53 -7.66
N LEU A 126 -9.65 -2.40 -7.65
CA LEU A 126 -10.48 -2.50 -8.84
C LEU A 126 -10.22 -1.34 -9.82
N VAL A 127 -10.18 -0.10 -9.33
CA VAL A 127 -9.86 1.09 -10.16
C VAL A 127 -8.47 0.96 -10.79
N GLN A 128 -7.47 0.59 -9.97
CA GLN A 128 -6.12 0.35 -10.46
C GLN A 128 -6.10 -0.76 -11.51
N LEU A 129 -6.85 -1.85 -11.28
CA LEU A 129 -6.94 -2.95 -12.20
C LEU A 129 -7.53 -2.52 -13.55
N PHE A 130 -8.66 -1.81 -13.56
CA PHE A 130 -9.27 -1.32 -14.80
C PHE A 130 -8.34 -0.39 -15.58
N TYR A 131 -7.62 0.50 -14.88
CA TYR A 131 -6.63 1.34 -15.52
C TYR A 131 -5.52 0.50 -16.17
N GLU A 132 -4.93 -0.44 -15.43
CA GLU A 132 -3.85 -1.28 -15.95
C GLU A 132 -4.29 -2.18 -17.10
N LEU A 133 -5.52 -2.70 -17.05
CA LEU A 133 -6.11 -3.50 -18.14
C LEU A 133 -6.36 -2.66 -19.41
N SER A 134 -6.73 -1.38 -19.26
CA SER A 134 -6.97 -0.46 -20.38
C SER A 134 -5.67 -0.03 -21.08
N VAL A 135 -4.56 0.06 -20.34
CA VAL A 135 -3.28 0.58 -20.87
C VAL A 135 -2.36 -0.51 -21.40
N ARG A 136 -2.40 -1.72 -20.84
CA ARG A 136 -1.42 -2.78 -21.15
C ARG A 136 -2.04 -3.81 -22.09
N GLN A 137 -1.24 -4.72 -22.67
CA GLN A 137 -1.75 -5.89 -23.42
C GLN A 137 -0.96 -7.19 -23.20
N ASP A 138 -0.02 -7.22 -22.25
CA ASP A 138 0.91 -8.35 -22.08
C ASP A 138 0.71 -9.13 -20.77
N ALA A 139 1.59 -10.11 -20.52
CA ALA A 139 1.58 -10.98 -19.33
C ALA A 139 1.58 -10.22 -17.99
N SER A 140 2.00 -8.95 -17.95
CA SER A 140 1.88 -8.14 -16.72
C SER A 140 0.43 -7.93 -16.30
N LYS A 141 -0.54 -8.01 -17.23
CA LYS A 141 -1.97 -7.99 -16.91
C LYS A 141 -2.38 -9.09 -15.94
N PHE A 142 -1.93 -10.32 -16.20
CA PHE A 142 -2.31 -11.46 -15.38
C PHE A 142 -1.81 -11.27 -13.94
N PHE A 143 -0.55 -10.86 -13.78
CA PHE A 143 0.01 -10.57 -12.47
C PHE A 143 -0.72 -9.41 -11.77
N SER A 144 -1.10 -8.36 -12.49
CA SER A 144 -1.89 -7.27 -11.92
C SER A 144 -3.27 -7.73 -11.43
N ILE A 145 -3.97 -8.57 -12.19
CA ILE A 145 -5.26 -9.17 -11.77
C ILE A 145 -5.07 -9.97 -10.48
N VAL A 146 -4.12 -10.90 -10.48
CA VAL A 146 -3.90 -11.79 -9.34
C VAL A 146 -3.45 -11.00 -8.11
N SER A 147 -2.58 -10.00 -8.27
CA SER A 147 -2.16 -9.13 -7.17
C SER A 147 -3.31 -8.32 -6.60
N SER A 148 -4.09 -7.63 -7.44
CA SER A 148 -5.26 -6.88 -6.99
C SER A 148 -6.27 -7.77 -6.28
N LEU A 149 -6.51 -8.98 -6.79
CA LEU A 149 -7.40 -9.95 -6.15
C LEU A 149 -6.85 -10.42 -4.80
N SER A 150 -5.57 -10.77 -4.73
CA SER A 150 -4.93 -11.24 -3.48
C SER A 150 -5.01 -10.18 -2.37
N ILE A 151 -4.66 -8.92 -2.68
CA ILE A 151 -4.72 -7.79 -1.74
C ILE A 151 -6.16 -7.51 -1.32
N SER A 152 -7.13 -7.65 -2.23
CA SER A 152 -8.55 -7.44 -1.92
C SER A 152 -9.11 -8.52 -1.00
N ILE A 153 -8.83 -9.80 -1.28
CA ILE A 153 -9.24 -10.93 -0.42
C ILE A 153 -8.61 -10.76 0.96
N PHE A 154 -7.32 -10.38 1.00
CA PHE A 154 -6.62 -10.12 2.24
C PHE A 154 -7.27 -8.99 3.05
N ALA A 155 -7.53 -7.82 2.43
CA ALA A 155 -8.16 -6.69 3.10
C ALA A 155 -9.56 -7.03 3.63
N PHE A 156 -10.34 -7.80 2.89
CA PHE A 156 -11.62 -8.32 3.37
C PHE A 156 -11.48 -9.34 4.51
N GLY A 157 -10.48 -10.23 4.44
CA GLY A 157 -10.18 -11.15 5.54
C GLY A 157 -9.85 -10.39 6.83
N VAL A 158 -9.01 -9.37 6.73
CA VAL A 158 -8.71 -8.47 7.86
C VAL A 158 -9.99 -7.80 8.38
N LEU A 159 -10.81 -7.25 7.50
CA LEU A 159 -12.07 -6.62 7.85
C LEU A 159 -13.00 -7.59 8.61
N PHE A 160 -13.14 -8.82 8.12
CA PHE A 160 -14.01 -9.82 8.75
C PHE A 160 -13.50 -10.23 10.13
N VAL A 161 -12.19 -10.36 10.29
CA VAL A 161 -11.56 -10.63 11.60
C VAL A 161 -11.83 -9.49 12.59
N VAL A 162 -11.65 -8.23 12.16
CA VAL A 162 -11.93 -7.04 13.00
C VAL A 162 -13.40 -6.95 13.37
N GLN A 163 -14.30 -7.23 12.43
CA GLN A 163 -15.75 -7.20 12.62
C GLN A 163 -16.32 -8.45 13.30
N LYS A 164 -15.47 -9.42 13.67
CA LYS A 164 -15.87 -10.69 14.28
C LYS A 164 -16.88 -11.48 13.43
N TRP A 165 -16.73 -11.41 12.11
CA TRP A 165 -17.54 -12.17 11.18
C TRP A 165 -17.13 -13.65 11.16
N PRO A 166 -18.09 -14.57 10.95
CA PRO A 166 -17.76 -15.98 10.77
C PRO A 166 -16.85 -16.15 9.55
N SER A 167 -15.92 -17.09 9.64
CA SER A 167 -14.93 -17.40 8.59
C SER A 167 -13.91 -16.30 8.27
N GLY A 168 -13.80 -15.25 9.11
CA GLY A 168 -12.83 -14.17 8.90
C GLY A 168 -11.38 -14.68 8.92
N THR A 169 -11.05 -15.58 9.84
CA THR A 169 -9.69 -16.15 9.97
C THR A 169 -9.30 -17.00 8.76
N GLU A 170 -10.24 -17.78 8.23
CA GLU A 170 -10.04 -18.61 7.03
C GLU A 170 -9.82 -17.73 5.80
N MET A 171 -10.64 -16.68 5.64
CA MET A 171 -10.48 -15.72 4.54
C MET A 171 -9.15 -14.95 4.65
N LEU A 172 -8.76 -14.55 5.87
CA LEU A 172 -7.47 -13.92 6.14
C LEU A 172 -6.32 -14.87 5.81
N GLY A 173 -6.43 -16.15 6.17
CA GLY A 173 -5.43 -17.18 5.86
C GLY A 173 -5.25 -17.38 4.35
N ILE A 174 -6.36 -17.55 3.61
CA ILE A 174 -6.34 -17.70 2.15
C ILE A 174 -5.74 -16.45 1.49
N GLY A 175 -6.24 -15.27 1.87
CA GLY A 175 -5.73 -13.99 1.37
C GLY A 175 -4.24 -13.82 1.68
N GLY A 176 -3.81 -14.17 2.89
CA GLY A 176 -2.43 -14.04 3.35
C GLY A 176 -1.46 -14.92 2.55
N VAL A 177 -1.84 -16.17 2.29
CA VAL A 177 -1.06 -17.08 1.43
C VAL A 177 -0.96 -16.52 0.00
N LEU A 178 -2.07 -16.06 -0.58
CA LEU A 178 -2.05 -15.48 -1.92
C LEU A 178 -1.18 -14.23 -2.00
N THR A 179 -1.31 -13.32 -1.04
CA THR A 179 -0.48 -12.10 -0.96
C THR A 179 0.99 -12.45 -0.76
N PHE A 180 1.32 -13.48 0.03
CA PHE A 180 2.70 -13.95 0.19
C PHE A 180 3.28 -14.52 -1.10
N ILE A 181 2.52 -15.33 -1.84
CA ILE A 181 2.95 -15.85 -3.15
C ILE A 181 3.23 -14.67 -4.10
N MET A 182 2.33 -13.69 -4.15
CA MET A 182 2.51 -12.51 -5.00
C MET A 182 3.69 -11.64 -4.56
N LEU A 183 3.97 -11.55 -3.26
CA LEU A 183 5.18 -10.91 -2.73
C LEU A 183 6.43 -11.54 -3.32
N VAL A 184 6.54 -12.87 -3.28
CA VAL A 184 7.69 -13.60 -3.83
C VAL A 184 7.82 -13.37 -5.34
N VAL A 185 6.71 -13.45 -6.08
CA VAL A 185 6.68 -13.22 -7.53
C VAL A 185 7.17 -11.80 -7.87
N HIS A 186 6.61 -10.78 -7.22
CA HIS A 186 7.02 -9.39 -7.43
C HIS A 186 8.45 -9.12 -6.99
N PHE A 187 8.92 -9.76 -5.92
CA PHE A 187 10.32 -9.67 -5.49
C PHE A 187 11.28 -10.20 -6.56
N VAL A 188 11.01 -11.39 -7.11
CA VAL A 188 11.84 -11.99 -8.17
C VAL A 188 11.88 -11.11 -9.42
N PHE A 189 10.73 -10.61 -9.88
CA PHE A 189 10.70 -9.68 -11.03
C PHE A 189 11.42 -8.36 -10.75
N THR A 190 11.36 -7.87 -9.51
CA THR A 190 12.10 -6.68 -9.09
C THR A 190 13.61 -6.90 -9.20
N LEU A 191 14.12 -8.08 -8.78
CA LEU A 191 15.55 -8.41 -8.88
C LEU A 191 16.05 -8.48 -10.33
N LYS A 192 15.19 -8.92 -11.26
CA LYS A 192 15.54 -9.04 -12.69
C LYS A 192 15.65 -7.70 -13.42
N LYS A 193 15.33 -6.56 -12.76
CA LYS A 193 15.37 -5.20 -13.35
C LYS A 193 14.67 -5.09 -14.72
N GLU A 194 13.57 -5.82 -14.90
CA GLU A 194 12.80 -5.77 -16.14
C GLU A 194 12.19 -4.36 -16.34
N ALA A 195 11.89 -3.98 -17.59
CA ALA A 195 11.40 -2.65 -18.01
C ALA A 195 10.11 -2.14 -17.32
N LYS A 196 9.54 -2.93 -16.40
CA LYS A 196 8.34 -2.64 -15.60
C LYS A 196 8.62 -2.60 -14.08
N TYR A 197 9.88 -2.47 -13.69
CA TYR A 197 10.41 -2.49 -12.32
C TYR A 197 9.57 -1.74 -11.27
N GLN A 198 9.06 -0.55 -11.61
CA GLN A 198 8.27 0.27 -10.67
C GLN A 198 6.97 -0.38 -10.20
N ILE A 199 6.29 -1.13 -11.08
CA ILE A 199 5.03 -1.79 -10.76
C ILE A 199 5.27 -2.88 -9.73
N HIS A 200 6.34 -3.65 -9.93
CA HIS A 200 6.70 -4.73 -9.02
C HIS A 200 7.12 -4.19 -7.65
N ILE A 201 7.82 -3.05 -7.57
CA ILE A 201 8.09 -2.38 -6.29
C ILE A 201 6.80 -1.96 -5.60
N ARG A 202 5.85 -1.38 -6.32
CA ARG A 202 4.58 -0.91 -5.74
C ARG A 202 3.76 -2.06 -5.18
N TYR A 203 3.61 -3.15 -5.92
CA TYR A 203 2.92 -4.34 -5.41
C TYR A 203 3.69 -5.02 -4.28
N LEU A 204 5.03 -5.06 -4.36
CA LEU A 204 5.87 -5.58 -3.28
C LEU A 204 5.64 -4.79 -1.97
N ALA A 205 5.64 -3.45 -2.07
CA ALA A 205 5.32 -2.56 -0.97
C ALA A 205 3.93 -2.82 -0.36
N GLN A 206 2.91 -2.94 -1.21
CA GLN A 206 1.54 -3.24 -0.77
C GLN A 206 1.46 -4.61 -0.09
N CYS A 207 2.16 -5.63 -0.61
CA CYS A 207 2.19 -6.96 0.00
C CYS A 207 2.89 -6.95 1.36
N ILE A 208 4.02 -6.24 1.50
CA ILE A 208 4.72 -6.08 2.79
C ILE A 208 3.80 -5.39 3.79
N PHE A 209 3.20 -4.26 3.41
CA PHE A 209 2.27 -3.52 4.25
C PHE A 209 1.08 -4.37 4.69
N ALA A 210 0.49 -5.12 3.76
CA ALA A 210 -0.59 -6.06 4.02
C ALA A 210 -0.16 -7.09 5.07
N LEU A 211 0.92 -7.85 4.82
CA LEU A 211 1.39 -8.91 5.72
C LEU A 211 1.71 -8.39 7.14
N ILE A 212 2.38 -7.24 7.24
CA ILE A 212 2.64 -6.60 8.54
C ILE A 212 1.30 -6.33 9.23
N SER A 213 0.36 -5.69 8.54
CA SER A 213 -0.95 -5.32 9.10
C SER A 213 -1.73 -6.53 9.64
N ALA A 214 -1.76 -7.67 8.93
CA ALA A 214 -2.43 -8.86 9.45
C ALA A 214 -1.70 -9.49 10.62
N LEU A 215 -0.37 -9.53 10.60
CA LEU A 215 0.38 -10.05 11.73
C LEU A 215 0.10 -9.23 12.99
N LEU A 216 0.05 -7.89 12.87
CA LEU A 216 -0.29 -7.02 13.99
C LEU A 216 -1.73 -7.28 14.50
N ILE A 217 -2.70 -7.46 13.60
CA ILE A 217 -4.08 -7.77 14.00
C ILE A 217 -4.17 -9.13 14.69
N PHE A 218 -3.54 -10.16 14.12
CA PHE A 218 -3.58 -11.50 14.67
C PHE A 218 -2.98 -11.56 16.07
N VAL A 219 -1.90 -10.82 16.33
CA VAL A 219 -1.28 -10.73 17.66
C VAL A 219 -2.10 -9.86 18.62
N SER A 220 -2.92 -8.93 18.11
CA SER A 220 -3.76 -8.05 18.94
C SER A 220 -5.10 -8.67 19.38
N GLN A 221 -5.47 -9.83 18.84
CA GLN A 221 -6.66 -10.59 19.26
C GLN A 221 -6.38 -11.38 20.53
#